data_AF-A0A259N5H5-F1
#
_entry.id   AF-A0A259N5H5-F1
#
_cell.length_a   1.000
_cell.length_b   1.000
_cell.length_c   1.000
_cell.angle_alpha   90.00
_cell.angle_beta   90.00
_cell.angle_gamma   90.00
#
_symmetry.space_group_name_H-M   'P 1'
#
loop_
_entity.id
_entity.type
_entity.pdbx_description
1 polymer ?
#
loop_
_entity_poly.entity_id
_entity_poly.type
_entity_poly.pdbx_seq_one_letter_code
_entity_poly.pdbx_strand_id
1 'polypeptide(L)'
;MVDQDSALLHAFVLDGQGGARSITRHELDGLQLGEQESLWLHWDRGQEQSQRWLREHSGLDEFSCDLLLEENTRPRLLPLPRDELLLFLRGINRNPGAEPEDMVSVRIFADARRVISLRLRPLLATDALIADLLAGKGPRTSSELLLELARHLTNRVDDLIAELSDQLDVEEDRLDADERYRPDH
;
A
#
# COMPACT_ATOMS: atom_id res chain seq x y z
N MET A 1 27.19 -12.19 4.09
CA MET A 1 26.80 -11.55 2.82
C MET A 1 25.30 -11.34 2.93
N VAL A 2 24.86 -10.12 3.23
CA VAL A 2 23.42 -9.84 3.38
C VAL A 2 22.80 -9.97 1.99
N ASP A 3 21.83 -10.86 1.87
CA ASP A 3 21.14 -11.13 0.62
C ASP A 3 20.53 -9.82 0.09
N GLN A 4 21.05 -9.33 -1.04
CA GLN A 4 20.60 -8.06 -1.63
C GLN A 4 19.14 -8.11 -2.08
N ASP A 5 18.56 -9.33 -2.15
CA ASP A 5 17.18 -9.57 -2.55
C ASP A 5 16.16 -9.43 -1.42
N SER A 6 16.58 -9.43 -0.15
CA SER A 6 15.67 -9.49 1.00
C SER A 6 14.71 -8.30 1.16
N ALA A 7 15.00 -7.18 0.49
CA ALA A 7 14.25 -5.94 0.64
C ALA A 7 13.15 -5.74 -0.43
N LEU A 8 13.28 -6.40 -1.59
CA LEU A 8 12.25 -6.44 -2.62
C LEU A 8 11.25 -7.53 -2.25
N LEU A 9 10.07 -7.12 -1.79
CA LEU A 9 9.06 -8.05 -1.29
C LEU A 9 8.33 -8.73 -2.45
N HIS A 10 7.94 -7.94 -3.45
CA HIS A 10 7.26 -8.45 -4.65
C HIS A 10 7.69 -7.66 -5.88
N ALA A 11 7.86 -8.39 -6.98
CA ALA A 11 7.99 -7.81 -8.31
C ALA A 11 7.13 -8.59 -9.29
N PHE A 12 6.27 -7.86 -9.99
CA PHE A 12 5.30 -8.41 -10.92
C PHE A 12 5.31 -7.64 -12.23
N VAL A 13 5.28 -8.37 -13.34
CA VAL A 13 4.95 -7.79 -14.65
C VAL A 13 3.51 -8.17 -14.96
N LEU A 14 2.65 -7.17 -15.04
CA LEU A 14 1.25 -7.28 -15.43
C LEU A 14 1.20 -7.55 -16.94
N ASP A 15 0.32 -8.47 -17.35
CA ASP A 15 0.20 -8.93 -18.74
C ASP A 15 -0.77 -8.10 -19.61
N GLY A 16 -1.44 -7.09 -19.03
CA GLY A 16 -2.47 -6.30 -19.70
C GLY A 16 -3.85 -6.96 -19.77
N GLN A 17 -4.01 -8.19 -19.27
CA GLN A 17 -5.23 -8.99 -19.32
C GLN A 17 -5.78 -9.36 -17.94
N GLY A 18 -5.08 -8.96 -16.87
CA GLY A 18 -5.46 -9.13 -15.46
C GLY A 18 -4.66 -10.20 -14.74
N GLY A 19 -3.70 -10.82 -15.43
CA GLY A 19 -2.68 -11.68 -14.84
C GLY A 19 -1.37 -10.93 -14.60
N ALA A 20 -0.47 -11.60 -13.87
CA ALA A 20 0.91 -11.15 -13.77
C ALA A 20 1.87 -12.33 -13.62
N ARG A 21 3.11 -12.13 -14.10
CA ARG A 21 4.24 -13.01 -13.79
C ARG A 21 5.10 -12.39 -12.71
N SER A 22 5.50 -13.18 -11.73
CA SER A 22 6.50 -12.75 -10.76
C SER A 22 7.89 -12.77 -11.40
N ILE A 23 8.73 -11.81 -11.03
CA ILE A 23 10.14 -11.76 -11.41
C ILE A 23 11.02 -11.58 -10.19
N THR A 24 12.26 -12.02 -10.32
CA THR A 24 13.32 -11.83 -9.34
C THR A 24 13.97 -10.45 -9.50
N ARG A 25 14.74 -10.05 -8.49
CA ARG A 25 15.54 -8.84 -8.51
C ARG A 25 16.52 -8.82 -9.68
N HIS A 26 17.20 -9.93 -9.93
CA HIS A 26 18.19 -10.06 -11.00
C HIS A 26 17.57 -9.86 -12.39
N GLU A 27 16.29 -10.22 -12.57
CA GLU A 27 15.61 -10.03 -13.85
C GLU A 27 15.29 -8.55 -14.17
N LEU A 28 15.39 -7.64 -13.19
CA LEU A 28 15.05 -6.21 -13.39
C LEU A 28 16.04 -5.47 -14.29
N ASP A 29 17.35 -5.73 -14.16
CA ASP A 29 18.39 -4.92 -14.81
C ASP A 29 18.40 -5.06 -16.35
N GLY A 30 17.72 -6.09 -16.87
CA GLY A 30 17.53 -6.31 -18.31
C GLY A 30 16.06 -6.40 -18.74
N LEU A 31 15.12 -6.06 -17.85
CA LEU A 31 13.70 -6.24 -18.13
C LEU A 31 13.24 -5.33 -19.27
N GLN A 32 12.70 -5.94 -20.32
CA GLN A 32 11.97 -5.24 -21.37
C GLN A 32 10.49 -5.56 -21.23
N LEU A 33 9.68 -4.52 -21.04
CA LEU A 33 8.24 -4.64 -20.95
C LEU A 33 7.62 -4.57 -22.35
N GLY A 34 6.82 -5.56 -22.71
CA GLY A 34 5.98 -5.55 -23.90
C GLY A 34 4.99 -4.38 -23.91
N GLU A 35 4.40 -4.05 -25.06
CA GLU A 35 3.59 -2.83 -25.24
C GLU A 35 2.45 -2.67 -24.22
N GLN A 36 1.81 -3.77 -23.85
CA GLN A 36 0.70 -3.82 -22.89
C GLN A 36 1.15 -4.18 -21.46
N GLU A 37 2.45 -4.44 -21.24
CA GLU A 37 2.97 -4.81 -19.94
C GLU A 37 3.31 -3.58 -19.09
N SER A 38 2.97 -3.68 -17.80
CA SER A 38 3.34 -2.74 -16.75
C SER A 38 4.08 -3.45 -15.62
N LEU A 39 4.98 -2.75 -14.94
CA LEU A 39 5.77 -3.28 -13.83
C LEU A 39 5.23 -2.78 -12.49
N TRP A 40 5.07 -3.69 -11.54
CA TRP A 40 4.85 -3.36 -10.13
C TRP A 40 6.00 -3.86 -9.26
N LEU A 41 6.61 -2.95 -8.52
CA LEU A 41 7.62 -3.24 -7.51
C LEU A 41 7.10 -2.86 -6.13
N HIS A 42 7.24 -3.77 -5.16
CA HIS A 42 6.84 -3.56 -3.78
C HIS A 42 8.01 -3.80 -2.83
N TRP A 43 8.39 -2.77 -2.08
CA TRP A 43 9.61 -2.76 -1.26
C TRP A 43 9.31 -2.61 0.22
N ASP A 44 10.14 -3.22 1.05
CA ASP A 44 10.19 -2.94 2.49
C ASP A 44 11.00 -1.66 2.73
N ARG A 45 10.30 -0.57 3.05
CA ARG A 45 10.89 0.76 3.35
C ARG A 45 11.86 0.71 4.53
N GLY A 46 11.68 -0.23 5.46
CA GLY A 46 12.51 -0.37 6.65
C GLY A 46 13.94 -0.84 6.35
N GLN A 47 14.17 -1.42 5.18
CA GLN A 47 15.49 -1.94 4.78
C GLN A 47 16.34 -0.85 4.15
N GLU A 48 17.61 -0.75 4.57
CA GLU A 48 18.59 0.18 3.96
C GLU A 48 18.78 -0.11 2.46
N GLN A 49 18.67 -1.37 2.05
CA GLN A 49 18.77 -1.81 0.67
C GLN A 49 17.67 -1.21 -0.21
N SER A 50 16.42 -1.12 0.30
CA SER A 50 15.33 -0.46 -0.42
C SER A 50 15.62 1.02 -0.63
N GLN A 51 16.13 1.70 0.41
CA GLN A 51 16.43 3.13 0.35
C GLN A 51 17.56 3.40 -0.66
N ARG A 52 18.61 2.57 -0.63
CA ARG A 52 19.72 2.63 -1.58
C ARG A 52 19.23 2.39 -3.00
N TRP A 53 18.44 1.33 -3.22
CA TRP A 53 17.88 1.04 -4.53
C TRP A 53 17.02 2.19 -5.05
N LEU A 54 16.15 2.75 -4.21
CA LEU A 54 15.30 3.86 -4.59
C LEU A 54 16.13 5.06 -5.07
N ARG A 55 17.23 5.39 -4.39
CA ARG A 55 18.07 6.53 -4.76
C ARG A 55 18.97 6.28 -5.96
N GLU A 56 19.51 5.08 -6.10
CA GLU A 56 20.57 4.79 -7.07
C GLU A 56 20.06 4.16 -8.38
N HIS A 57 18.93 3.44 -8.34
CA HIS A 57 18.55 2.51 -9.42
C HIS A 57 17.08 2.63 -9.85
N SER A 58 16.22 3.32 -9.11
CA SER A 58 14.80 3.46 -9.49
C SER A 58 14.56 4.36 -10.71
N GLY A 59 15.50 5.28 -10.96
CA GLY A 59 15.36 6.35 -11.93
C GLY A 59 14.51 7.55 -11.45
N LEU A 60 14.09 7.56 -10.18
CA LEU A 60 13.40 8.69 -9.56
C LEU A 60 14.37 9.81 -9.22
N ASP A 61 13.89 11.05 -9.25
CA ASP A 61 14.67 12.19 -8.80
C ASP A 61 14.81 12.24 -7.27
N GLU A 62 15.76 13.07 -6.80
CA GLU A 62 16.06 13.22 -5.37
C GLU A 62 14.82 13.66 -4.58
N PHE A 63 14.04 14.60 -5.14
CA PHE A 63 12.81 15.08 -4.54
C PHE A 63 11.79 13.96 -4.30
N SER A 64 11.54 13.11 -5.31
CA SER A 64 10.61 11.99 -5.19
C SER A 64 11.11 10.95 -4.19
N CYS A 65 12.41 10.66 -4.20
CA CYS A 65 13.04 9.75 -3.24
C CYS A 65 12.87 10.26 -1.80
N ASP A 66 13.13 11.55 -1.55
CA ASP A 66 13.01 12.15 -0.23
C ASP A 66 11.57 12.07 0.29
N LEU A 67 10.59 12.44 -0.54
CA LEU A 67 9.18 12.35 -0.17
C LEU A 67 8.75 10.90 0.14
N LEU A 68 9.17 9.93 -0.68
CA LEU A 68 8.86 8.52 -0.46
C LEU A 68 9.53 7.96 0.82
N LEU A 69 10.65 8.53 1.26
CA LEU A 69 11.43 8.08 2.41
C LEU A 69 11.18 8.87 3.71
N GLU A 70 10.41 9.96 3.69
CA GLU A 70 10.02 10.77 4.86
C GLU A 70 9.67 9.93 6.09
N GLU A 71 10.04 10.32 7.31
CA GLU A 71 9.67 9.50 8.48
C GLU A 71 8.15 9.43 8.68
N ASN A 72 7.48 10.57 8.57
CA ASN A 72 6.05 10.70 8.83
C ASN A 72 5.33 11.31 7.63
N THR A 73 4.30 10.61 7.14
CA THR A 73 3.52 11.05 5.98
C THR A 73 2.03 11.06 6.30
N ARG A 74 1.31 12.09 5.84
CA ARG A 74 -0.15 12.12 5.79
C ARG A 74 -0.65 11.71 4.39
N PRO A 75 -1.88 11.18 4.26
CA PRO A 75 -2.45 10.89 2.97
C PRO A 75 -2.45 12.12 2.06
N ARG A 76 -1.93 11.98 0.84
CA ARG A 76 -1.86 13.05 -0.17
C ARG A 76 -1.52 12.48 -1.53
N LEU A 77 -1.87 13.23 -2.58
CA LEU A 77 -1.44 12.99 -3.95
C LEU A 77 -0.64 14.22 -4.41
N LEU A 78 0.49 13.97 -5.07
CA LEU A 78 1.31 15.00 -5.68
C LEU A 78 1.56 14.64 -7.14
N PRO A 79 1.01 15.38 -8.12
CA PRO A 79 1.38 15.21 -9.51
C PRO A 79 2.82 15.68 -9.73
N LEU A 80 3.55 14.94 -10.56
CA LEU A 80 4.91 15.25 -10.99
C LEU A 80 4.91 15.57 -12.50
N PRO A 81 6.00 16.10 -13.06
CA PRO A 81 6.15 16.23 -14.51
C PRO A 81 6.01 14.87 -15.23
N ARG A 82 5.72 14.88 -16.53
CA ARG A 82 5.68 13.67 -17.40
C ARG A 82 4.59 12.64 -17.06
N ASP A 83 3.45 13.12 -16.57
CA ASP A 83 2.31 12.27 -16.20
C ASP A 83 2.67 11.24 -15.10
N GLU A 84 3.60 11.60 -14.23
CA GLU A 84 4.02 10.85 -13.06
C GLU A 84 3.29 11.37 -11.81
N LEU A 85 3.21 10.57 -10.75
CA LEU A 85 2.64 10.99 -9.48
C LEU A 85 3.31 10.31 -8.28
N LEU A 86 3.22 10.98 -7.13
CA LEU A 86 3.38 10.37 -5.83
C LEU A 86 2.02 10.27 -5.12
N LEU A 87 1.77 9.13 -4.50
CA LEU A 87 0.56 8.85 -3.76
C LEU A 87 0.90 8.25 -2.40
N PHE A 88 0.39 8.90 -1.37
CA PHE A 88 0.53 8.47 0.01
C PHE A 88 -0.86 8.09 0.50
N LEU A 89 -1.04 6.81 0.82
CA LEU A 89 -2.28 6.29 1.35
C LEU A 89 -2.05 5.66 2.72
N ARG A 90 -3.15 5.49 3.44
CA ARG A 90 -3.20 4.80 4.72
C ARG A 90 -4.36 3.82 4.71
N GLY A 91 -4.13 2.63 5.25
CA GLY A 91 -5.17 1.64 5.52
C GLY A 91 -5.12 1.21 6.98
N ILE A 92 -6.21 0.60 7.46
CA ILE A 92 -6.32 0.12 8.84
C ILE A 92 -5.27 -0.96 9.12
N ASN A 93 -4.60 -0.86 10.26
CA ASN A 93 -3.64 -1.86 10.72
C ASN A 93 -4.38 -3.01 11.43
N ARG A 94 -4.43 -4.18 10.82
CA ARG A 94 -4.91 -5.42 11.47
C ARG A 94 -3.78 -6.40 11.76
N ASN A 95 -2.53 -5.91 11.82
CA ASN A 95 -1.42 -6.75 12.25
C ASN A 95 -1.64 -7.19 13.71
N PRO A 96 -1.23 -8.40 14.12
CA PRO A 96 -1.42 -8.88 15.49
C PRO A 96 -0.88 -7.89 16.53
N GLY A 97 -1.71 -7.50 17.50
CA GLY A 97 -1.36 -6.54 18.55
C GLY A 97 -1.38 -5.08 18.11
N ALA A 98 -1.91 -4.76 16.93
CA ALA A 98 -2.20 -3.39 16.53
C ALA A 98 -3.56 -2.93 17.06
N GLU A 99 -3.62 -1.68 17.50
CA GLU A 99 -4.89 -1.00 17.74
C GLU A 99 -5.55 -0.61 16.40
N PRO A 100 -6.89 -0.68 16.26
CA PRO A 100 -7.56 -0.35 14.99
C PRO A 100 -7.30 1.07 14.47
N GLU A 101 -7.03 2.02 15.37
CA GLU A 101 -6.65 3.39 15.04
C GLU A 101 -5.22 3.52 14.48
N ASP A 102 -4.37 2.51 14.67
CA ASP A 102 -3.08 2.47 14.01
C ASP A 102 -3.32 2.33 12.51
N MET A 103 -2.87 3.30 11.73
CA MET A 103 -2.92 3.20 10.28
C MET A 103 -1.56 2.78 9.72
N VAL A 104 -1.57 1.86 8.76
CA VAL A 104 -0.37 1.51 7.98
C VAL A 104 -0.33 2.33 6.70
N SER A 105 0.81 2.96 6.44
CA SER A 105 1.03 3.72 5.21
C SER A 105 1.55 2.83 4.09
N VAL A 106 1.02 3.06 2.89
CA VAL A 106 1.67 2.72 1.62
C VAL A 106 2.05 4.01 0.91
N ARG A 107 3.23 4.03 0.30
CA ARG A 107 3.78 5.17 -0.43
C ARG A 107 4.12 4.72 -1.83
N ILE A 108 3.70 5.48 -2.82
CA ILE A 108 3.67 5.01 -4.19
C ILE A 108 4.22 6.10 -5.10
N PHE A 109 5.18 5.74 -5.95
CA PHE A 109 5.41 6.42 -7.21
C PHE A 109 4.69 5.64 -8.31
N ALA A 110 4.10 6.35 -9.26
CA ALA A 110 3.55 5.71 -10.45
C ALA A 110 3.69 6.58 -11.70
N ASP A 111 3.89 5.88 -12.82
CA ASP A 111 3.82 6.39 -14.18
C ASP A 111 2.93 5.46 -15.03
N ALA A 112 2.78 5.74 -16.32
CA ALA A 112 1.94 4.94 -17.23
C ALA A 112 2.31 3.45 -17.28
N ARG A 113 3.56 3.08 -16.98
CA ARG A 113 4.11 1.74 -17.17
C ARG A 113 4.67 1.10 -15.90
N ARG A 114 4.81 1.86 -14.81
CA ARG A 114 5.47 1.39 -13.59
C ARG A 114 4.78 1.90 -12.34
N VAL A 115 4.69 1.04 -11.34
CA VAL A 115 4.28 1.37 -9.97
C VAL A 115 5.38 0.91 -9.03
N ILE A 116 5.93 1.82 -8.24
CA ILE A 116 6.89 1.53 -7.18
C ILE A 116 6.21 1.85 -5.86
N SER A 117 6.01 0.84 -5.03
CA SER A 117 5.32 0.97 -3.76
C SER A 117 6.25 0.59 -2.60
N LEU A 118 6.14 1.31 -1.49
CA LEU A 118 6.90 1.07 -0.28
C LEU A 118 5.95 0.91 0.91
N ARG A 119 6.22 -0.08 1.76
CA ARG A 119 5.54 -0.26 3.05
C ARG A 119 6.56 -0.32 4.18
N LEU A 120 6.16 0.09 5.39
CA LEU A 120 6.95 -0.15 6.61
C LEU A 120 6.42 -1.34 7.43
N ARG A 121 5.09 -1.55 7.39
CA ARG A 121 4.42 -2.68 8.04
C ARG A 121 3.61 -3.43 6.97
N PRO A 122 3.41 -4.75 7.09
CA PRO A 122 2.57 -5.52 6.17
C PRO A 122 1.15 -4.96 6.03
N LEU A 123 0.58 -5.16 4.85
CA LEU A 123 -0.72 -4.66 4.43
C LEU A 123 -1.53 -5.77 3.75
N LEU A 124 -2.68 -6.14 4.31
CA LEU A 124 -3.59 -7.12 3.71
C LEU A 124 -4.11 -6.69 2.33
N ALA A 125 -4.15 -5.38 2.05
CA ALA A 125 -4.52 -4.84 0.75
C ALA A 125 -3.56 -5.30 -0.37
N THR A 126 -2.25 -5.37 -0.07
CA THR A 126 -1.24 -5.85 -1.01
C THR A 126 -1.44 -7.34 -1.30
N ASP A 127 -1.72 -8.14 -0.27
CA ASP A 127 -1.91 -9.58 -0.41
C ASP A 127 -3.17 -9.91 -1.22
N ALA A 128 -4.27 -9.17 -0.99
CA ALA A 128 -5.51 -9.31 -1.78
C ALA A 128 -5.28 -9.00 -3.27
N LEU A 129 -4.59 -7.91 -3.57
CA LEU A 129 -4.26 -7.52 -4.93
C LEU A 129 -3.37 -8.55 -5.65
N ILE A 130 -2.40 -9.14 -4.94
CA ILE A 130 -1.57 -10.22 -5.47
C ILE A 130 -2.42 -11.45 -5.76
N ALA A 131 -3.34 -11.82 -4.87
CA ALA A 131 -4.24 -12.94 -5.09
C ALA A 131 -5.09 -12.76 -6.36
N ASP A 132 -5.61 -11.55 -6.59
CA ASP A 132 -6.40 -11.24 -7.79
C ASP A 132 -5.55 -11.33 -9.08
N LEU A 133 -4.31 -10.82 -9.05
CA LEU A 133 -3.37 -10.96 -10.18
C LEU A 133 -3.05 -12.44 -10.48
N LEU A 134 -2.79 -13.25 -9.46
CA LEU A 134 -2.51 -14.68 -9.63
C LEU A 134 -3.73 -15.47 -10.12
N ALA A 135 -4.95 -14.97 -9.85
CA ALA A 135 -6.20 -15.54 -10.34
C ALA A 135 -6.58 -15.07 -11.76
N GLY A 136 -5.79 -14.19 -12.39
CA GLY A 136 -6.11 -13.60 -13.69
C GLY A 136 -7.30 -12.63 -13.66
N LYS A 137 -7.61 -12.08 -12.48
CA LYS A 137 -8.72 -11.14 -12.23
C LYS A 137 -8.23 -9.79 -11.70
N GLY A 138 -6.92 -9.57 -11.70
CA GLY A 138 -6.29 -8.38 -11.19
C GLY A 138 -6.32 -7.22 -12.19
N PRO A 139 -5.66 -6.11 -11.82
CA PRO A 139 -5.55 -4.94 -12.68
C PRO A 139 -4.77 -5.24 -13.95
N ARG A 140 -5.17 -4.61 -15.05
CA ARG A 140 -4.53 -4.73 -16.36
C ARG A 140 -3.41 -3.71 -16.56
N THR A 141 -3.52 -2.57 -15.92
CA THR A 141 -2.64 -1.41 -16.12
C THR A 141 -2.13 -0.84 -14.81
N SER A 142 -1.11 0.01 -14.88
CA SER A 142 -0.59 0.74 -13.70
C SER A 142 -1.68 1.55 -13.00
N SER A 143 -2.58 2.20 -13.75
CA SER A 143 -3.66 3.01 -13.18
C SER A 143 -4.75 2.16 -12.53
N GLU A 144 -5.12 1.04 -13.13
CA GLU A 144 -6.02 0.06 -12.50
C GLU A 144 -5.41 -0.51 -11.22
N LEU A 145 -4.09 -0.76 -11.22
CA LEU A 145 -3.40 -1.25 -10.03
C LEU A 145 -3.47 -0.25 -8.87
N LEU A 146 -3.23 1.04 -9.15
CA LEU A 146 -3.41 2.10 -8.15
C LEU A 146 -4.84 2.16 -7.63
N LEU A 147 -5.83 2.06 -8.52
CA LEU A 147 -7.24 2.11 -8.17
C LEU A 147 -7.64 0.94 -7.26
N GLU A 148 -7.26 -0.29 -7.61
CA GLU A 148 -7.61 -1.46 -6.81
C GLU A 148 -6.83 -1.50 -5.49
N LEU A 149 -5.57 -1.07 -5.47
CA LEU A 149 -4.84 -0.90 -4.21
C LEU A 149 -5.53 0.12 -3.29
N ALA A 150 -5.94 1.27 -3.84
CA ALA A 150 -6.68 2.29 -3.08
C ALA A 150 -8.01 1.74 -2.57
N ARG A 151 -8.76 1.03 -3.41
CA ARG A 151 -10.03 0.37 -3.05
C ARG A 151 -9.84 -0.60 -1.89
N HIS A 152 -8.84 -1.48 -1.95
CA HIS A 152 -8.58 -2.43 -0.86
C HIS A 152 -8.18 -1.75 0.47
N LEU A 153 -7.53 -0.59 0.40
CA LEU A 153 -7.20 0.20 1.58
C LEU A 153 -8.42 0.91 2.17
N THR A 154 -9.37 1.35 1.34
CA THR A 154 -10.55 2.10 1.78
C THR A 154 -11.74 1.23 2.14
N ASN A 155 -11.96 0.08 1.48
CA ASN A 155 -13.13 -0.77 1.70
C ASN A 155 -13.29 -1.24 3.16
N ARG A 156 -12.19 -1.27 3.91
CA ARG A 156 -12.16 -1.74 5.29
C ARG A 156 -12.44 -0.64 6.31
N VAL A 157 -12.48 0.61 5.87
CA VAL A 157 -12.80 1.75 6.73
C VAL A 157 -14.27 1.69 7.15
N ASP A 158 -15.15 1.32 6.23
CA ASP A 158 -16.57 1.18 6.51
C ASP A 158 -16.83 0.07 7.54
N ASP A 159 -16.13 -1.07 7.42
CA ASP A 159 -16.21 -2.17 8.40
C ASP A 159 -15.78 -1.71 9.79
N LEU A 160 -14.68 -0.95 9.90
CA LEU A 160 -14.21 -0.44 11.18
C LEU A 160 -15.18 0.59 11.79
N ILE A 161 -15.76 1.46 10.97
CA ILE A 161 -16.76 2.43 11.44
C ILE A 161 -17.96 1.68 12.03
N ALA A 162 -18.43 0.63 11.35
CA ALA A 162 -19.51 -0.20 11.87
C ALA A 162 -19.13 -0.89 13.19
N GLU A 163 -17.95 -1.50 13.28
CA GLU A 163 -17.46 -2.14 14.51
C GLU A 163 -17.35 -1.14 15.68
N LEU A 164 -16.89 0.10 15.43
CA LEU A 164 -16.79 1.14 16.45
C LEU A 164 -18.17 1.66 16.88
N SER A 165 -19.13 1.78 15.96
CA SER A 165 -20.51 2.14 16.29
C SER A 165 -21.16 1.10 17.19
N ASP A 166 -21.02 -0.19 16.86
CA ASP A 166 -21.55 -1.28 17.69
C ASP A 166 -20.94 -1.28 19.10
N GLN A 167 -19.64 -0.98 19.22
CA GLN A 167 -18.97 -0.86 20.53
C GLN A 167 -19.47 0.36 21.32
N LEU A 168 -19.72 1.49 20.65
CA LEU A 168 -20.25 2.68 21.28
C LEU A 168 -21.65 2.41 21.83
N ASP A 169 -22.53 1.79 21.04
CA ASP A 169 -23.90 1.43 21.46
C ASP A 169 -23.89 0.55 22.72
N VAL A 170 -22.99 -0.44 22.79
CA VAL A 170 -22.83 -1.29 23.97
C VAL A 170 -22.38 -0.50 25.21
N GLU A 171 -21.45 0.45 25.06
CA GLU A 171 -20.99 1.27 26.18
C GLU A 171 -22.05 2.31 26.61
N GLU A 172 -22.84 2.84 25.67
CA GLU A 172 -24.01 3.69 25.96
C GLU A 172 -25.08 2.94 26.74
N ASP A 173 -25.46 1.72 26.32
CA ASP A 173 -26.39 0.85 27.03
C ASP A 173 -25.93 0.55 28.47
N ARG A 174 -24.62 0.38 28.68
CA ARG A 174 -24.03 0.15 30.01
C ARG A 174 -24.10 1.39 30.90
N LEU A 175 -23.90 2.58 30.33
CA LEU A 175 -24.01 3.85 31.03
C LEU A 175 -25.46 4.11 31.45
N ASP A 176 -26.43 3.88 30.56
CA ASP A 176 -27.86 4.05 30.84
C ASP A 176 -28.38 3.07 31.91
N ALA A 177 -27.81 1.86 31.96
CA ALA A 177 -28.11 0.87 32.97
C ALA A 177 -27.44 1.15 34.34
N ASP A 178 -26.47 2.08 34.44
CA ASP A 178 -25.84 2.43 35.71
C ASP A 178 -26.74 3.39 36.51
N GLU A 179 -27.39 2.86 37.56
CA GLU A 179 -28.30 3.60 38.44
C GLU A 179 -27.65 4.83 39.12
N ARG A 180 -26.31 4.93 39.13
CA ARG A 180 -25.57 6.10 39.64
C ARG A 180 -25.57 7.31 38.71
N TYR A 181 -26.07 7.16 37.47
CA TYR A 181 -26.19 8.23 36.48
C TYR A 181 -27.62 8.76 36.34
N ARG A 182 -28.49 8.56 37.34
CA ARG A 182 -29.75 9.30 37.42
C ARG A 182 -29.47 10.70 37.99
N PRO A 183 -29.62 11.79 37.22
CA PRO A 183 -29.55 13.12 37.81
C PRO A 183 -30.62 13.23 38.89
N ASP A 184 -30.24 13.71 40.07
CA ASP A 184 -31.17 13.99 41.16
C ASP A 184 -32.25 14.96 40.63
N HIS A 185 -33.51 14.52 40.66
CA HIS A 185 -34.68 15.35 40.42
C HIS A 185 -35.11 16.08 41.69
#